data_AF-A0A740DCN9-F1
#
_entry.id   AF-A0A740DCN9-F1
#
_cell.length_a   1.000
_cell.length_b   1.000
_cell.length_c   1.000
_cell.angle_alpha   90.00
_cell.angle_beta   90.00
_cell.angle_gamma   90.00
#
_symmetry.space_group_name_H-M   'P 1'
#
loop_
_entity.id
_entity.type
_entity.pdbx_description
1 polymer ?
#
loop_
_entity_poly.entity_id
_entity_poly.type
_entity_poly.pdbx_seq_one_letter_code
_entity_poly.pdbx_strand_id
1 'polypeptide(L)'
;DPKKSQDTGAKQKYAYEMQENASAYRLNALLPDEPFVFGGLLDSCSSSQQFIELAAVVPQQAIKSTTSIEQMRNWLRLHICFDDRYSQDNGYEAGFNGFWWMVNLLQFLPDMTFTSRKAVHLPQKPEAVKMQTSVVVDIQPDESWAEILEFGLLGAEEIALLQSLSLPAPTVGYELQDDDGEIIAEADLAWPLQKQALIIDNQEFTALFASKGWHVAFGPIDENTLQHLSGGDK
;
A
#
# COMPACT_ATOMS: atom_id res chain seq x y z
N ASP A 1 -27.83 4.26 0.39
CA ASP A 1 -29.27 3.93 0.26
C ASP A 1 -29.84 4.74 -0.89
N PRO A 2 -30.33 4.11 -1.97
CA PRO A 2 -30.82 4.83 -3.15
C PRO A 2 -31.90 5.87 -2.82
N LYS A 3 -32.74 5.65 -1.80
CA LYS A 3 -33.78 6.61 -1.41
C LYS A 3 -33.19 7.84 -0.72
N LYS A 4 -32.26 7.63 0.21
CA LYS A 4 -31.51 8.73 0.86
C LYS A 4 -30.73 9.55 -0.16
N SER A 5 -30.18 8.91 -1.19
CA SER A 5 -29.47 9.63 -2.26
C SER A 5 -30.40 10.40 -3.21
N GLN A 6 -31.72 10.30 -3.10
CA GLN A 6 -32.64 11.19 -3.80
C GLN A 6 -33.11 12.37 -2.94
N ASP A 7 -32.89 12.33 -1.63
CA ASP A 7 -33.22 13.44 -0.74
C ASP A 7 -32.28 14.63 -0.96
N THR A 8 -32.84 15.81 -1.18
CA THR A 8 -32.06 17.02 -1.49
C THR A 8 -31.20 17.46 -0.31
N GLY A 9 -31.71 17.33 0.92
CA GLY A 9 -30.95 17.71 2.12
C GLY A 9 -29.76 16.78 2.36
N ALA A 10 -29.98 15.47 2.25
CA ALA A 10 -28.91 14.47 2.35
C ALA A 10 -27.84 14.65 1.27
N LYS A 11 -28.24 14.94 0.03
CA LYS A 11 -27.31 15.24 -1.08
C LYS A 11 -26.48 16.49 -0.81
N GLN A 12 -27.09 17.57 -0.32
CA GLN A 12 -26.38 18.81 0.02
C GLN A 12 -25.39 18.58 1.17
N LYS A 13 -25.81 17.86 2.21
CA LYS A 13 -24.93 17.50 3.33
C LYS A 13 -23.75 16.64 2.89
N TYR A 14 -24.01 15.64 2.04
CA TYR A 14 -22.96 14.81 1.44
C TYR A 14 -21.98 15.64 0.61
N ALA A 15 -22.47 16.55 -0.23
CA ALA A 15 -21.61 17.41 -1.04
C ALA A 15 -20.72 18.33 -0.18
N TYR A 16 -21.26 18.87 0.92
CA TYR A 16 -20.47 19.64 1.89
C TYR A 16 -19.38 18.79 2.53
N GLU A 17 -19.70 17.59 3.03
CA GLU A 17 -18.71 16.67 3.60
C GLU A 17 -17.61 16.33 2.60
N MET A 18 -17.94 16.06 1.33
CA MET A 18 -16.92 15.75 0.32
C MET A 18 -15.98 16.92 0.05
N GLN A 19 -16.45 18.17 0.09
CA GLN A 19 -15.60 19.35 -0.04
C GLN A 19 -14.59 19.49 1.11
N GLU A 20 -14.92 19.02 2.30
CA GLU A 20 -14.00 19.02 3.44
C GLU A 20 -13.11 17.76 3.50
N ASN A 21 -13.50 16.68 2.83
CA ASN A 21 -12.87 15.37 2.95
C ASN A 21 -11.98 15.01 1.77
N ALA A 22 -12.25 15.58 0.59
CA ALA A 22 -11.61 15.24 -0.65
C ALA A 22 -10.99 16.46 -1.34
N SER A 23 -9.86 16.23 -2.01
CA SER A 23 -9.19 17.22 -2.83
C SER A 23 -10.03 17.61 -4.06
N ALA A 24 -9.76 18.81 -4.61
CA ALA A 24 -10.52 19.34 -5.74
C ALA A 24 -10.54 18.41 -6.97
N TYR A 25 -9.44 17.71 -7.26
CA TYR A 25 -9.40 16.77 -8.39
C TYR A 25 -10.28 15.53 -8.17
N ARG A 26 -10.49 15.14 -6.91
CA ARG A 26 -11.26 13.95 -6.54
C ARG A 26 -12.77 14.22 -6.44
N LEU A 27 -13.16 15.47 -6.18
CA LEU A 27 -14.56 15.87 -6.04
C LEU A 27 -15.44 15.46 -7.22
N ASN A 28 -14.97 15.63 -8.46
CA ASN A 28 -15.76 15.26 -9.65
C ASN A 28 -16.10 13.77 -9.70
N ALA A 29 -15.26 12.91 -9.13
CA ALA A 29 -15.52 11.47 -9.07
C ALA A 29 -16.55 11.14 -7.97
N LEU A 30 -16.54 11.87 -6.86
CA LEU A 30 -17.44 11.64 -5.71
C LEU A 30 -18.78 12.36 -5.85
N LEU A 31 -18.81 13.45 -6.61
CA LEU A 31 -19.99 14.27 -6.92
C LEU A 31 -20.17 14.35 -8.45
N PRO A 32 -20.44 13.23 -9.12
CA PRO A 32 -20.61 13.25 -10.57
C PRO A 32 -21.87 14.01 -10.97
N ASP A 33 -21.87 14.59 -12.17
CA ASP A 33 -23.02 15.33 -12.72
C ASP A 33 -24.22 14.41 -13.03
N GLU A 34 -23.98 13.12 -13.21
CA GLU A 34 -25.01 12.10 -13.41
C GLU A 34 -25.65 11.64 -12.09
N PRO A 35 -26.91 11.14 -12.09
CA PRO A 35 -27.51 10.60 -10.88
C PRO A 35 -26.67 9.48 -10.26
N PHE A 36 -26.39 9.59 -8.96
CA PHE A 36 -25.56 8.65 -8.22
C PHE A 36 -26.19 8.26 -6.88
N VAL A 37 -25.72 7.14 -6.34
CA VAL A 37 -26.01 6.69 -4.98
C VAL A 37 -24.73 6.76 -4.17
N PHE A 38 -24.85 7.25 -2.95
CA PHE A 38 -23.75 7.34 -2.00
C PHE A 38 -24.06 6.59 -0.70
N GLY A 39 -23.00 6.26 0.03
CA GLY A 39 -23.02 5.56 1.31
C GLY A 39 -21.66 5.61 1.99
N GLY A 40 -21.52 4.81 3.04
CA GLY A 40 -20.27 4.63 3.79
C GLY A 40 -20.39 5.09 5.23
N LEU A 41 -19.29 5.56 5.81
CA LEU A 41 -19.19 6.04 7.19
C LEU A 41 -19.17 7.56 7.17
N LEU A 42 -20.36 8.16 7.17
CA LEU A 42 -20.53 9.59 6.93
C LEU A 42 -21.68 10.14 7.77
N ASP A 43 -21.55 11.40 8.17
CA ASP A 43 -22.58 12.14 8.90
C ASP A 43 -23.86 12.29 8.06
N SER A 44 -23.71 12.47 6.75
CA SER A 44 -24.78 12.50 5.75
C SER A 44 -25.52 11.17 5.61
N CYS A 45 -24.87 10.06 6.01
CA CYS A 45 -25.45 8.72 6.02
C CYS A 45 -25.96 8.28 7.40
N SER A 46 -25.70 9.07 8.45
CA SER A 46 -25.97 8.75 9.86
C SER A 46 -25.22 7.49 10.32
N SER A 47 -23.99 7.34 9.85
CA SER A 47 -23.12 6.19 10.07
C SER A 47 -21.66 6.60 10.35
N SER A 48 -21.44 7.86 10.74
CA SER A 48 -20.12 8.41 11.01
C SER A 48 -19.39 7.67 12.14
N GLN A 49 -18.07 7.73 12.06
CA GLN A 49 -17.14 7.29 13.08
C GLN A 49 -16.20 8.46 13.40
N GLN A 50 -15.64 8.48 14.61
CA GLN A 50 -14.94 9.64 15.15
C GLN A 50 -13.75 10.11 14.28
N PHE A 51 -12.94 9.19 13.76
CA PHE A 51 -11.69 9.53 13.08
C PHE A 51 -11.66 9.17 11.60
N ILE A 52 -12.64 8.42 11.12
CA ILE A 52 -12.62 7.84 9.77
C ILE A 52 -13.92 8.18 9.08
N GLU A 53 -13.79 8.82 7.93
CA GLU A 53 -14.88 9.03 7.00
C GLU A 53 -14.63 8.20 5.75
N LEU A 54 -15.63 7.39 5.38
CA LEU A 54 -15.59 6.56 4.18
C LEU A 54 -16.74 6.97 3.28
N ALA A 55 -16.44 7.48 2.10
CA ALA A 55 -17.43 7.67 1.04
C ALA A 55 -17.37 6.51 0.05
N ALA A 56 -18.54 5.94 -0.23
CA ALA A 56 -18.75 4.99 -1.31
C ALA A 56 -19.76 5.57 -2.29
N VAL A 57 -19.39 5.64 -3.57
CA VAL A 57 -20.21 6.25 -4.63
C VAL A 57 -20.34 5.29 -5.80
N VAL A 58 -21.56 5.13 -6.29
CA VAL A 58 -21.88 4.32 -7.46
C VAL A 58 -22.85 5.10 -8.34
N PRO A 59 -22.61 5.25 -9.66
CA PRO A 59 -23.60 5.81 -10.58
C PRO A 59 -24.92 5.06 -10.49
N GLN A 60 -26.06 5.75 -10.48
CA GLN A 60 -27.37 5.09 -10.37
C GLN A 60 -27.63 4.14 -11.54
N GLN A 61 -27.08 4.43 -12.72
CA GLN A 61 -27.14 3.57 -13.89
C GLN A 61 -26.46 2.21 -13.71
N ALA A 62 -25.54 2.11 -12.73
CA ALA A 62 -24.84 0.88 -12.39
C ALA A 62 -25.69 -0.09 -11.57
N ILE A 63 -26.75 0.39 -10.91
CA ILE A 63 -27.57 -0.40 -9.98
C ILE A 63 -28.70 -1.05 -10.77
N LYS A 64 -28.35 -2.10 -11.52
CA LYS A 64 -29.28 -2.91 -12.32
C LYS A 64 -29.04 -4.39 -11.99
N SER A 65 -30.07 -5.22 -12.12
CA SER A 65 -29.97 -6.67 -11.89
C SER A 65 -29.04 -7.38 -12.88
N THR A 66 -28.73 -6.73 -14.02
CA THR A 66 -27.86 -7.25 -15.07
C THR A 66 -26.40 -6.84 -14.91
N THR A 67 -26.07 -5.97 -13.96
CA THR A 67 -24.70 -5.50 -13.76
C THR A 67 -23.86 -6.63 -13.19
N SER A 68 -22.78 -7.01 -13.88
CA SER A 68 -21.85 -8.02 -13.38
C SER A 68 -21.04 -7.49 -12.19
N ILE A 69 -20.45 -8.40 -11.42
CA ILE A 69 -19.56 -8.04 -10.30
C ILE A 69 -18.37 -7.21 -10.79
N GLU A 70 -17.77 -7.59 -11.92
CA GLU A 70 -16.63 -6.88 -12.51
C GLU A 70 -17.00 -5.46 -12.94
N GLN A 71 -18.18 -5.30 -13.57
CA GLN A 71 -18.70 -3.97 -13.92
C GLN A 71 -18.97 -3.12 -12.69
N MET A 72 -19.57 -3.71 -11.65
CA MET A 72 -19.80 -3.02 -10.38
C MET A 72 -18.49 -2.59 -9.72
N ARG A 73 -17.46 -3.44 -9.78
CA ARG A 73 -16.12 -3.14 -9.25
C ARG A 73 -15.49 -1.92 -9.91
N ASN A 74 -15.68 -1.76 -11.23
CA ASN A 74 -15.16 -0.62 -11.99
C ASN A 74 -16.01 0.66 -11.83
N TRP A 75 -17.25 0.54 -11.34
CA TRP A 75 -18.14 1.67 -11.08
C TRP A 75 -18.14 2.16 -9.64
N LEU A 76 -17.69 1.31 -8.71
CA LEU A 76 -17.55 1.67 -7.30
C LEU A 76 -16.37 2.61 -7.10
N ARG A 77 -16.66 3.78 -6.56
CA ARG A 77 -15.66 4.76 -6.16
C ARG A 77 -15.61 4.83 -4.65
N LEU A 78 -14.42 4.69 -4.10
CA LEU A 78 -14.17 4.79 -2.67
C LEU A 78 -13.25 5.96 -2.38
N HIS A 79 -13.52 6.64 -1.27
CA HIS A 79 -12.66 7.66 -0.73
C HIS A 79 -12.66 7.61 0.79
N ILE A 80 -11.47 7.50 1.38
CA ILE A 80 -11.27 7.47 2.83
C ILE A 80 -10.61 8.78 3.26
N CYS A 81 -11.16 9.46 4.25
CA CYS A 81 -10.52 10.60 4.90
C CYS A 81 -10.29 10.29 6.37
N PHE A 82 -9.05 10.43 6.83
CA PHE A 82 -8.69 10.32 8.23
C PHE A 82 -8.64 11.70 8.89
N ASP A 83 -9.30 11.85 10.04
CA ASP A 83 -9.24 13.08 10.82
C ASP A 83 -7.98 13.11 11.70
N ASP A 84 -6.90 13.65 11.13
CA ASP A 84 -5.61 13.84 11.78
C ASP A 84 -5.46 15.20 12.49
N ARG A 85 -6.54 15.96 12.68
CA ARG A 85 -6.49 17.31 13.28
C ARG A 85 -6.08 17.27 14.75
N TYR A 86 -6.56 16.28 15.50
CA TYR A 86 -6.44 16.21 16.96
C TYR A 86 -5.83 14.88 17.42
N SER A 87 -4.51 14.74 17.30
CA SER A 87 -3.79 13.51 17.67
C SER A 87 -3.79 13.18 19.17
N GLN A 88 -4.32 14.08 20.01
CA GLN A 88 -4.39 13.91 21.46
C GLN A 88 -5.76 13.38 21.93
N ASP A 89 -6.71 13.24 21.01
CA ASP A 89 -8.05 12.77 21.35
C ASP A 89 -8.04 11.29 21.73
N ASN A 90 -8.86 10.93 22.72
CA ASN A 90 -9.03 9.54 23.13
C ASN A 90 -9.49 8.69 21.94
N GLY A 91 -8.79 7.58 21.70
CA GLY A 91 -9.09 6.65 20.61
C GLY A 91 -8.39 6.97 19.29
N TYR A 92 -7.55 8.02 19.22
CA TYR A 92 -6.83 8.38 18.00
C TYR A 92 -5.99 7.24 17.43
N GLU A 93 -5.20 6.55 18.26
CA GLU A 93 -4.37 5.41 17.82
C GLU A 93 -5.23 4.25 17.27
N ALA A 94 -6.35 3.95 17.92
CA ALA A 94 -7.29 2.95 17.42
C ALA A 94 -7.91 3.37 16.08
N GLY A 95 -8.26 4.64 15.93
CA GLY A 95 -8.73 5.22 14.67
C GLY A 95 -7.67 5.16 13.57
N PHE A 96 -6.41 5.48 13.89
CA PHE A 96 -5.29 5.44 12.95
C PHE A 96 -5.02 4.00 12.46
N ASN A 97 -5.03 3.03 13.38
CA ASN A 97 -4.91 1.62 13.03
C ASN A 97 -6.11 1.15 12.17
N GLY A 98 -7.33 1.55 12.54
CA GLY A 98 -8.53 1.24 11.75
C GLY A 98 -8.49 1.85 10.35
N PHE A 99 -7.95 3.05 10.22
CA PHE A 99 -7.74 3.70 8.93
C PHE A 99 -6.80 2.89 8.03
N TRP A 100 -5.61 2.52 8.54
CA TRP A 100 -4.65 1.73 7.77
C TRP A 100 -5.15 0.34 7.42
N TRP A 101 -5.90 -0.30 8.33
CA TRP A 101 -6.55 -1.57 8.04
C TRP A 101 -7.51 -1.45 6.84
N MET A 102 -8.29 -0.37 6.79
CA MET A 102 -9.23 -0.12 5.71
C MET A 102 -8.53 0.24 4.40
N VAL A 103 -7.44 1.01 4.46
CA VAL A 103 -6.58 1.28 3.28
C VAL A 103 -6.04 -0.02 2.72
N ASN A 104 -5.40 -0.85 3.54
CA ASN A 104 -4.80 -2.12 3.11
C ASN A 104 -5.85 -3.09 2.52
N LEU A 105 -7.06 -3.11 3.08
CA LEU A 105 -8.14 -3.96 2.59
C LEU A 105 -8.68 -3.49 1.23
N LEU A 106 -8.78 -2.17 1.02
CA LEU A 106 -9.49 -1.58 -0.12
C LEU A 106 -8.57 -1.09 -1.24
N GLN A 107 -7.24 -1.02 -1.03
CA GLN A 107 -6.27 -0.49 -1.99
C GLN A 107 -6.29 -1.21 -3.35
N PHE A 108 -6.77 -2.45 -3.39
CA PHE A 108 -6.85 -3.26 -4.62
C PHE A 108 -8.08 -2.96 -5.46
N LEU A 109 -8.99 -2.09 -4.99
CA LEU A 109 -10.16 -1.68 -5.76
C LEU A 109 -9.77 -0.62 -6.80
N PRO A 110 -10.31 -0.69 -8.03
CA PRO A 110 -9.85 0.14 -9.16
C PRO A 110 -9.90 1.65 -8.92
N ASP A 111 -10.89 2.12 -8.15
CA ASP A 111 -11.13 3.54 -7.92
C ASP A 111 -11.23 3.85 -6.42
N MET A 112 -10.17 3.49 -5.69
CA MET A 112 -9.98 3.79 -4.28
C MET A 112 -8.97 4.93 -4.11
N THR A 113 -9.28 5.85 -3.20
CA THR A 113 -8.38 6.93 -2.79
C THR A 113 -8.46 7.11 -1.28
N PHE A 114 -7.41 7.65 -0.68
CA PHE A 114 -7.43 8.04 0.72
C PHE A 114 -6.66 9.34 0.95
N THR A 115 -6.95 10.02 2.04
CA THR A 115 -6.30 11.26 2.45
C THR A 115 -6.46 11.50 3.95
N SER A 116 -5.92 12.60 4.45
CA SER A 116 -6.16 13.09 5.80
C SER A 116 -6.68 14.51 5.78
N ARG A 117 -7.39 14.94 6.82
CA ARG A 117 -7.98 16.28 6.94
C ARG A 117 -6.94 17.39 6.76
N LYS A 118 -5.72 17.22 7.28
CA LYS A 118 -4.62 18.17 7.06
C LYS A 118 -4.12 18.18 5.62
N ALA A 119 -4.20 17.06 4.90
CA ALA A 119 -3.68 16.91 3.55
C ALA A 119 -4.65 17.37 2.44
N VAL A 120 -5.97 17.38 2.69
CA VAL A 120 -7.01 17.73 1.68
C VAL A 120 -6.74 19.08 1.00
N HIS A 121 -6.32 20.09 1.78
CA HIS A 121 -6.13 21.46 1.29
C HIS A 121 -4.67 21.81 0.95
N LEU A 122 -3.76 20.85 1.07
CA LEU A 122 -2.40 21.06 0.60
C LEU A 122 -2.39 21.13 -0.93
N PRO A 123 -1.51 21.96 -1.53
CA PRO A 123 -1.35 22.01 -2.98
C PRO A 123 -0.92 20.63 -3.48
N GLN A 124 -1.87 19.88 -4.05
CA GLN A 124 -1.56 18.60 -4.65
C GLN A 124 -1.01 18.85 -6.05
N LYS A 125 0.23 18.42 -6.29
CA LYS A 125 0.70 18.28 -7.67
C LYS A 125 -0.11 17.14 -8.29
N PRO A 126 -0.61 17.30 -9.53
CA PRO A 126 -1.16 16.16 -10.25
C PRO A 126 0.00 15.20 -10.52
N GLU A 127 0.26 14.27 -9.60
CA GLU A 127 0.93 13.05 -9.96
C GLU A 127 -0.07 12.29 -10.81
N ALA A 128 0.22 12.22 -12.11
CA ALA A 128 -0.33 11.18 -12.93
C ALA A 128 0.12 9.87 -12.29
N VAL A 129 -0.74 9.28 -11.46
CA VAL A 129 -0.64 7.88 -11.10
C VAL A 129 -0.82 7.16 -12.43
N LYS A 130 0.30 6.95 -13.11
CA LYS A 130 0.40 5.92 -14.12
C LYS A 130 0.12 4.66 -13.33
N MET A 131 -1.10 4.14 -13.43
CA MET A 131 -1.29 2.72 -13.24
C MET A 131 -0.26 2.10 -14.16
N GLN A 132 0.85 1.64 -13.58
CA GLN A 132 1.78 0.80 -14.28
C GLN A 132 0.93 -0.41 -14.63
N THR A 133 0.45 -0.44 -15.87
CA THR A 133 0.03 -1.69 -16.48
C THR A 133 1.26 -2.54 -16.37
N SER A 134 1.27 -3.46 -15.40
CA SER A 134 2.36 -4.40 -15.22
C SER A 134 2.58 -5.02 -16.59
N VAL A 135 3.69 -4.65 -17.21
CA VAL A 135 4.14 -5.33 -18.42
C VAL A 135 4.42 -6.72 -17.90
N VAL A 136 3.57 -7.68 -18.26
CA VAL A 136 3.84 -9.09 -18.03
C VAL A 136 5.04 -9.39 -18.92
N VAL A 137 6.23 -9.12 -18.40
CA VAL A 137 7.45 -9.68 -18.96
C VAL A 137 7.32 -11.16 -18.66
N ASP A 138 7.26 -11.95 -19.72
CA ASP A 138 7.29 -13.41 -19.66
C ASP A 138 8.69 -13.85 -19.19
N ILE A 139 8.99 -13.54 -17.93
CA ILE A 139 10.08 -14.13 -17.19
C ILE A 139 9.49 -15.47 -16.75
N GLN A 140 9.93 -16.55 -17.39
CA GLN A 140 9.68 -17.90 -16.90
C GLN A 140 10.06 -17.92 -15.42
N PRO A 141 9.11 -18.05 -14.48
CA PRO A 141 9.43 -17.96 -13.07
C PRO A 141 10.17 -19.24 -12.70
N ASP A 142 11.46 -19.10 -12.41
CA ASP A 142 12.08 -19.98 -11.43
C ASP A 142 11.23 -19.84 -10.16
N GLU A 143 10.60 -20.93 -9.71
CA GLU A 143 9.65 -20.93 -8.58
C GLU A 143 10.24 -20.25 -7.33
N SER A 144 11.57 -20.24 -7.21
CA SER A 144 12.30 -19.58 -6.13
C SER A 144 12.11 -18.06 -6.05
N TRP A 145 11.77 -17.38 -7.15
CA TRP A 145 11.52 -15.93 -7.19
C TRP A 145 10.03 -15.54 -7.12
N ALA A 146 9.13 -16.53 -7.14
CA ALA A 146 7.70 -16.29 -7.26
C ALA A 146 7.16 -15.40 -6.14
N GLU A 147 7.59 -15.63 -4.90
CA GLU A 147 7.15 -14.87 -3.72
C GLU A 147 7.57 -13.39 -3.80
N ILE A 148 8.83 -13.13 -4.16
CA ILE A 148 9.38 -11.77 -4.30
C ILE A 148 8.62 -11.00 -5.41
N LEU A 149 8.32 -11.68 -6.51
CA LEU A 149 7.58 -11.11 -7.64
C LEU A 149 6.10 -10.89 -7.32
N GLU A 150 5.45 -11.83 -6.64
CA GLU A 150 4.03 -11.78 -6.29
C GLU A 150 3.74 -10.65 -5.29
N PHE A 151 4.58 -10.51 -4.27
CA PHE A 151 4.41 -9.50 -3.22
C PHE A 151 5.04 -8.14 -3.56
N GLY A 152 5.73 -8.03 -4.69
CA GLY A 152 6.36 -6.78 -5.14
C GLY A 152 7.37 -6.23 -4.13
N LEU A 153 8.10 -7.13 -3.45
CA LEU A 153 9.01 -6.78 -2.36
C LEU A 153 10.24 -6.01 -2.84
N LEU A 154 10.58 -6.15 -4.12
CA LEU A 154 11.70 -5.48 -4.78
C LEU A 154 11.25 -4.87 -6.12
N GLY A 155 11.88 -3.76 -6.50
CA GLY A 155 11.70 -3.14 -7.80
C GLY A 155 12.32 -3.95 -8.94
N ALA A 156 11.86 -3.72 -10.18
CA ALA A 156 12.35 -4.47 -11.35
C ALA A 156 13.86 -4.30 -11.60
N GLU A 157 14.44 -3.14 -11.28
CA GLU A 157 15.88 -2.88 -11.41
C GLU A 157 16.68 -3.68 -10.37
N GLU A 158 16.21 -3.75 -9.13
CA GLU A 158 16.83 -4.52 -8.03
C GLU A 158 16.79 -6.02 -8.31
N ILE A 159 15.66 -6.52 -8.83
CA ILE A 159 15.52 -7.92 -9.24
C ILE A 159 16.51 -8.24 -10.35
N ALA A 160 16.63 -7.38 -11.38
CA ALA A 160 17.57 -7.60 -12.46
C ALA A 160 19.04 -7.62 -11.97
N LEU A 161 19.39 -6.75 -11.02
CA LEU A 161 20.71 -6.74 -10.38
C LEU A 161 20.97 -8.04 -9.61
N LEU A 162 20.02 -8.50 -8.79
CA LEU A 162 20.18 -9.73 -8.01
C LEU A 162 20.23 -10.98 -8.91
N GLN A 163 19.43 -11.02 -9.99
CA GLN A 163 19.47 -12.11 -10.98
C GLN A 163 20.77 -12.14 -11.78
N SER A 164 21.52 -11.04 -11.83
CA SER A 164 22.87 -11.02 -12.43
C SER A 164 23.91 -11.72 -11.56
N LEU A 165 23.62 -11.91 -10.27
CA LEU A 165 24.48 -12.69 -9.37
C LEU A 165 24.32 -14.18 -9.66
N SER A 166 25.40 -14.93 -9.48
CA SER A 166 25.37 -16.40 -9.54
C SER A 166 24.83 -17.02 -8.23
N LEU A 167 23.78 -16.40 -7.66
CA LEU A 167 23.12 -16.80 -6.42
C LEU A 167 21.66 -17.16 -6.72
N PRO A 168 21.04 -18.07 -5.93
CA PRO A 168 19.61 -18.35 -6.06
C PRO A 168 18.77 -17.16 -5.58
N ALA A 169 17.44 -17.27 -5.64
CA ALA A 169 16.57 -16.28 -5.01
C ALA A 169 16.89 -16.15 -3.51
N PRO A 170 16.97 -14.91 -2.98
CA PRO A 170 17.18 -14.70 -1.55
C PRO A 170 15.92 -15.04 -0.75
N THR A 171 16.14 -15.38 0.51
CA THR A 171 15.11 -15.32 1.55
C THR A 171 15.00 -13.88 2.04
N VAL A 172 13.80 -13.29 1.97
CA VAL A 172 13.53 -11.92 2.45
C VAL A 172 13.26 -11.95 3.96
N GLY A 173 13.82 -10.99 4.71
CA GLY A 173 13.57 -10.85 6.15
C GLY A 173 14.06 -12.07 6.96
N TYR A 174 15.31 -12.49 6.75
CA TYR A 174 15.86 -13.68 7.38
C TYR A 174 16.31 -13.39 8.82
N GLU A 175 15.67 -14.07 9.77
CA GLU A 175 16.00 -14.00 11.18
C GLU A 175 17.21 -14.89 11.52
N LEU A 176 18.29 -14.28 12.00
CA LEU A 176 19.44 -14.98 12.56
C LEU A 176 19.16 -15.34 14.02
N GLN A 177 19.22 -16.62 14.33
CA GLN A 177 19.01 -17.13 15.69
C GLN A 177 20.32 -17.51 16.37
N ASP A 178 20.33 -17.40 17.70
CA ASP A 178 21.39 -17.94 18.55
C ASP A 178 21.21 -19.43 18.85
N ASP A 179 22.05 -19.98 19.73
CA ASP A 179 22.05 -21.41 20.03
C ASP A 179 20.84 -21.84 20.90
N ASP A 180 20.19 -20.88 21.55
CA ASP A 180 18.97 -21.05 22.35
C ASP A 180 17.69 -20.83 21.50
N GLY A 181 17.85 -20.44 20.23
CA GLY A 181 16.76 -20.18 19.28
C GLY A 181 16.19 -18.76 19.35
N GLU A 182 16.83 -17.85 20.09
CA GLU A 182 16.43 -16.45 20.18
C GLU A 182 16.91 -15.68 18.94
N ILE A 183 16.05 -14.80 18.42
CA ILE A 183 16.38 -13.95 17.27
C ILE A 183 17.32 -12.84 17.73
N ILE A 184 18.53 -12.84 17.18
CA ILE A 184 19.59 -11.89 17.54
C ILE A 184 19.84 -10.82 16.47
N ALA A 185 19.49 -11.08 15.21
CA ALA A 185 19.60 -10.13 14.10
C ALA A 185 18.66 -10.51 12.96
N GLU A 186 18.42 -9.59 12.03
CA GLU A 186 17.64 -9.84 10.82
C GLU A 186 18.39 -9.32 9.59
N ALA A 187 18.33 -10.04 8.47
CA ALA A 187 18.84 -9.59 7.18
C ALA A 187 17.69 -9.33 6.21
N ASP A 188 17.74 -8.19 5.51
CA ASP A 188 16.72 -7.82 4.52
C ASP A 188 16.67 -8.86 3.40
N LEU A 189 17.83 -9.32 2.92
CA LEU A 189 17.95 -10.44 1.99
C LEU A 189 19.04 -11.40 2.46
N ALA A 190 18.77 -12.71 2.44
CA ALA A 190 19.75 -13.72 2.83
C ALA A 190 19.79 -14.91 1.88
N TRP A 191 20.96 -15.55 1.82
CA TRP A 191 21.19 -16.81 1.14
C TRP A 191 21.73 -17.82 2.15
N PRO A 192 20.85 -18.52 2.89
CA PRO A 192 21.25 -19.34 4.04
C PRO A 192 22.23 -20.46 3.69
N LEU A 193 22.08 -21.08 2.51
CA LEU A 193 22.98 -22.14 2.06
C LEU A 193 24.39 -21.62 1.76
N GLN A 194 24.50 -20.39 1.25
CA GLN A 194 25.77 -19.73 0.90
C GLN A 194 26.35 -18.93 2.08
N LYS A 195 25.60 -18.81 3.19
CA LYS A 195 25.90 -17.93 4.33
C LYS A 195 26.22 -16.50 3.89
N GLN A 196 25.39 -15.95 3.02
CA GLN A 196 25.50 -14.56 2.56
C GLN A 196 24.28 -13.76 3.02
N ALA A 197 24.48 -12.51 3.42
CA ALA A 197 23.41 -11.61 3.87
C ALA A 197 23.63 -10.19 3.33
N LEU A 198 22.54 -9.56 2.92
CA LEU A 198 22.47 -8.13 2.63
C LEU A 198 21.66 -7.45 3.73
N ILE A 199 22.21 -6.38 4.29
CA ILE A 199 21.52 -5.54 5.27
C ILE A 199 21.51 -4.10 4.72
N ILE A 200 20.34 -3.50 4.61
CA ILE A 200 20.15 -2.19 3.97
C ILE A 200 20.33 -1.07 4.99
N ASP A 201 19.63 -1.17 6.13
CA ASP A 201 19.49 -0.04 7.06
C ASP A 201 20.12 -0.26 8.45
N ASN A 202 20.28 -1.50 8.90
CA ASN A 202 20.74 -1.79 10.27
C ASN A 202 22.19 -2.29 10.36
N GLN A 203 23.15 -1.37 10.37
CA GLN A 203 24.57 -1.70 10.39
C GLN A 203 24.99 -2.58 11.60
N GLU A 204 24.31 -2.49 12.74
CA GLU A 204 24.68 -3.27 13.94
C GLU A 204 24.53 -4.78 13.72
N PHE A 205 23.57 -5.18 12.89
CA PHE A 205 23.32 -6.58 12.54
C PHE A 205 24.45 -7.20 11.72
N THR A 206 25.25 -6.38 11.02
CA THR A 206 26.38 -6.88 10.21
C THR A 206 27.40 -7.63 11.05
N ALA A 207 27.73 -7.12 12.24
CA ALA A 207 28.69 -7.74 13.15
C ALA A 207 28.18 -9.07 13.72
N LEU A 208 26.87 -9.17 13.96
CA LEU A 208 26.23 -10.38 14.48
C LEU A 208 26.25 -11.51 13.45
N PHE A 209 25.87 -11.22 12.20
CA PHE A 209 25.98 -12.15 11.09
C PHE A 209 27.43 -12.58 10.84
N ALA A 210 28.37 -11.63 10.80
CA ALA A 210 29.79 -11.92 10.63
C ALA A 210 30.34 -12.82 11.76
N SER A 211 29.90 -12.63 13.00
CA SER A 211 30.30 -13.47 14.14
C SER A 211 29.85 -14.93 14.02
N LYS A 212 28.74 -15.18 13.32
CA LYS A 212 28.22 -16.53 12.99
C LYS A 212 28.79 -17.07 11.66
N GLY A 213 29.80 -16.40 11.11
CA GLY A 213 30.53 -16.81 9.91
C GLY A 213 29.77 -16.56 8.60
N TRP A 214 28.89 -15.57 8.58
CA TRP A 214 28.24 -15.10 7.36
C TRP A 214 29.08 -14.03 6.68
N HIS A 215 29.00 -13.99 5.35
CA HIS A 215 29.53 -12.92 4.54
C HIS A 215 28.45 -11.86 4.34
N VAL A 216 28.73 -10.62 4.72
CA VAL A 216 27.71 -9.59 4.84
C VAL A 216 28.08 -8.38 3.98
N ALA A 217 27.14 -7.91 3.16
CA ALA A 217 27.20 -6.58 2.59
C ALA A 217 26.21 -5.66 3.28
N PHE A 218 26.58 -4.39 3.40
CA PHE A 218 25.76 -3.36 4.01
C PHE A 218 25.55 -2.20 3.04
N GLY A 219 24.30 -1.80 2.83
CA GLY A 219 23.92 -0.72 1.93
C GLY A 219 22.73 -1.07 1.03
N PRO A 220 22.32 -0.11 0.16
CA PRO A 220 21.22 -0.31 -0.77
C PRO A 220 21.54 -1.40 -1.81
N ILE A 221 20.52 -1.92 -2.50
CA ILE A 221 20.69 -2.90 -3.59
C ILE A 221 21.24 -2.18 -4.82
N ASP A 222 22.56 -2.05 -4.89
CA ASP A 222 23.29 -1.48 -6.03
C ASP A 222 24.52 -2.34 -6.40
N GLU A 223 25.12 -2.05 -7.56
CA GLU A 223 26.27 -2.82 -8.07
C GLU A 223 27.46 -2.84 -7.09
N ASN A 224 27.69 -1.75 -6.34
CA ASN A 224 28.81 -1.66 -5.40
C ASN A 224 28.59 -2.59 -4.21
N THR A 225 27.39 -2.56 -3.64
CA THR A 225 27.03 -3.36 -2.46
C THR A 225 26.97 -4.85 -2.82
N LEU A 226 26.45 -5.18 -4.00
CA LEU A 226 26.39 -6.58 -4.47
C LEU A 226 27.77 -7.14 -4.86
N GLN A 227 28.73 -6.31 -5.28
CA GLN A 227 30.13 -6.75 -5.45
C GLN A 227 30.73 -7.24 -4.14
N HIS A 228 30.41 -6.58 -3.03
CA HIS A 228 30.85 -7.02 -1.71
C HIS A 228 30.28 -8.38 -1.34
N LEU A 229 29.03 -8.71 -1.73
CA LEU A 229 28.42 -10.02 -1.49
C LEU A 229 29.06 -11.18 -2.27
N SER A 230 29.46 -10.94 -3.51
CA SER A 230 29.97 -11.99 -4.42
C SER A 230 31.43 -12.40 -4.18
N GLY A 231 32.10 -11.86 -3.15
CA GLY A 231 33.48 -12.19 -2.80
C GLY A 231 34.51 -11.68 -3.80
N GLY A 232 34.15 -10.68 -4.62
CA GLY A 232 35.05 -10.04 -5.56
C GLY A 232 35.97 -9.03 -4.88
N ASP A 233 37.04 -9.51 -4.24
CA ASP A 233 38.22 -8.66 -4.04
C ASP A 233 38.74 -8.22 -5.41
N LYS A 234 38.89 -6.91 -5.61
CA LYS A 234 39.87 -6.35 -6.55
C LYS A 234 40.93 -5.61 -5.77
#